data_AF-A0A975UAN9-F1
#
_entry.id   AF-A0A975UAN9-F1
#
_cell.length_a   1.000
_cell.length_b   1.000
_cell.length_c   1.000
_cell.angle_alpha   90.00
_cell.angle_beta   90.00
_cell.angle_gamma   90.00
#
_symmetry.space_group_name_H-M   'P 1'
#
loop_
_entity.id
_entity.type
_entity.pdbx_description
1 polymer ?
#
loop_
_entity_poly.entity_id
_entity_poly.type
_entity_poly.pdbx_seq_one_letter_code
_entity_poly.pdbx_strand_id
1 'polypeptide(L)'
;MTKSNLETNTGHRFISKAKTAYKIHIHTPDDKVLHRSVGYIRIGEKKGLKKAIKMRNELGREMWGQHWRRILKDPYLMTRLPHSLEPKIIYKPRPTQDNPDCRDACYIAAWRHYDEKGRCTFKSVVCSINKHGKLAAYTKTKKALLEAHKDCLDILVYMGRLNSIDLK
;
A
#
# COMPACT_ATOMS: atom_id res chain seq x y z
N MET A 1 15.96 20.56 -2.72
CA MET A 1 15.81 19.09 -2.73
C MET A 1 14.84 18.69 -1.64
N THR A 2 13.61 18.36 -2.00
CA THR A 2 12.58 17.85 -1.07
C THR A 2 13.09 16.55 -0.47
N LYS A 3 13.33 16.52 0.84
CA LYS A 3 13.73 15.31 1.56
C LYS A 3 12.68 14.24 1.30
N SER A 4 13.02 13.23 0.51
CA SER A 4 12.19 12.05 0.35
C SER A 4 12.01 11.43 1.73
N ASN A 5 10.75 11.23 2.18
CA ASN A 5 10.44 10.54 3.45
C ASN A 5 10.99 9.10 3.49
N LEU A 6 11.52 8.60 2.37
CA LEU A 6 12.05 7.26 2.20
C LEU A 6 13.53 7.16 2.57
N GLU A 7 14.26 8.28 2.50
CA GLU A 7 15.69 8.34 2.80
C GLU A 7 15.92 9.08 4.11
N THR A 8 16.34 8.30 5.11
CA THR A 8 16.73 8.84 6.40
C THR A 8 18.18 9.30 6.36
N ASN A 9 18.46 10.37 7.08
CA ASN A 9 19.78 10.96 7.34
C ASN A 9 20.78 10.04 8.09
N THR A 10 20.44 8.77 8.35
CA THR A 10 21.35 7.73 8.88
C THR A 10 21.74 6.67 7.83
N GLY A 11 21.15 6.71 6.62
CA GLY A 11 21.24 5.62 5.65
C GLY A 11 20.45 4.35 6.04
N HIS A 12 19.79 4.33 7.20
CA HIS A 12 19.01 3.19 7.67
C HIS A 12 17.51 3.51 7.69
N ARG A 13 16.75 2.85 6.81
CA ARG A 13 15.29 2.99 6.75
C ARG A 13 14.64 2.86 8.12
N PHE A 14 13.62 3.69 8.32
CA PHE A 14 12.86 3.83 9.57
C PHE A 14 13.66 4.40 10.75
N ILE A 15 14.90 4.88 10.56
CA ILE A 15 15.73 5.45 11.62
C ILE A 15 16.25 6.84 11.22
N SER A 16 15.81 7.90 11.88
CA SER A 16 16.36 9.24 11.70
C SER A 16 17.30 9.61 12.86
N LYS A 17 18.28 10.48 12.60
CA LYS A 17 19.19 11.01 13.64
C LYS A 17 18.66 12.34 14.13
N ALA A 18 18.47 12.48 15.44
CA ALA A 18 18.26 13.75 16.13
C ALA A 18 19.51 14.12 16.95
N LYS A 19 19.53 15.31 17.56
CA LYS A 19 20.69 15.85 18.32
C LYS A 19 21.14 14.95 19.48
N THR A 20 20.21 14.22 20.10
CA THR A 20 20.48 13.47 21.34
C THR A 20 20.10 11.99 21.25
N ALA A 21 19.34 11.61 20.21
CA ALA A 21 18.76 10.29 20.06
C ALA A 21 18.60 9.90 18.59
N TYR A 22 18.59 8.59 18.32
CA TYR A 22 18.07 8.03 17.07
C TYR A 22 16.57 7.82 17.23
N LYS A 23 15.76 8.33 16.30
CA LYS A 23 14.32 8.16 16.28
C LYS A 23 13.94 7.06 15.30
N ILE A 24 13.12 6.13 15.74
CA ILE A 24 12.61 5.01 14.96
C ILE A 24 11.15 5.31 14.60
N HIS A 25 10.82 5.19 13.32
CA HIS A 25 9.49 5.46 12.76
C HIS A 25 9.08 4.30 11.87
N ILE A 26 8.20 3.41 12.34
CA ILE A 26 7.77 2.23 11.59
C ILE A 26 6.27 2.33 11.32
N HIS A 27 5.85 2.21 10.05
CA HIS A 27 4.43 2.05 9.74
C HIS A 27 3.93 0.71 10.28
N THR A 28 2.79 0.71 10.97
CA THR A 28 2.14 -0.51 11.49
C THR A 28 1.20 -1.10 10.43
N PRO A 29 0.79 -2.37 10.57
CA PRO A 29 -0.20 -2.99 9.69
C PRO A 29 -1.53 -2.23 9.68
N ASP A 30 -1.90 -1.63 10.81
CA ASP A 30 -3.14 -0.84 10.98
C ASP A 30 -3.06 0.60 10.43
N ASP A 31 -2.13 0.89 9.52
CA ASP A 31 -1.90 2.22 8.94
C ASP A 31 -1.50 3.33 9.93
N LYS A 32 -1.04 2.97 11.13
CA LYS A 32 -0.48 3.92 12.11
C LYS A 32 1.04 3.98 11.97
N VAL A 33 1.66 4.90 12.71
CA VAL A 33 3.12 4.99 12.79
C VAL A 33 3.55 4.77 14.24
N LEU A 34 4.39 3.76 14.46
CA LEU A 34 5.05 3.53 15.72
C LEU A 34 6.28 4.44 15.84
N HIS A 35 6.35 5.19 16.93
CA HIS A 35 7.47 6.05 17.28
C HIS A 35 8.23 5.50 18.48
N ARG A 36 9.55 5.32 18.30
CA ARG A 36 10.49 4.98 19.39
C ARG A 36 11.75 5.81 19.29
N SER A 37 12.51 5.91 20.38
CA SER A 37 13.76 6.66 20.40
C SER A 37 14.82 5.93 21.22
N VAL A 38 16.08 6.05 20.78
CA VAL A 38 17.25 5.50 21.46
C VAL A 38 18.24 6.63 21.67
N GLY A 39 18.38 7.07 22.93
CA GLY A 39 19.38 8.07 23.33
C GLY A 39 20.80 7.53 23.15
N TYR A 40 21.70 8.35 22.59
CA TYR A 40 23.08 7.94 22.33
C TYR A 40 24.15 8.80 23.02
N ILE A 41 23.78 9.87 23.74
CA ILE A 41 24.72 10.79 24.40
C ILE A 41 25.71 10.04 25.31
N ARG A 42 25.22 9.15 26.18
CA ARG A 42 26.05 8.42 27.15
C ARG A 42 26.78 7.21 26.57
N ILE A 43 26.22 6.59 25.52
CA ILE A 43 26.72 5.32 24.97
C ILE A 43 27.55 5.51 23.69
N GLY A 44 27.58 6.71 23.12
CA GLY A 44 28.23 7.03 21.86
C GLY A 44 27.38 6.70 20.62
N GLU A 45 27.60 7.45 19.54
CA GLU A 45 26.80 7.36 18.30
C GLU A 45 26.79 5.96 17.68
N LYS A 46 27.97 5.34 17.53
CA LYS A 46 28.10 4.01 16.91
C LYS A 46 27.31 2.93 17.67
N LYS A 47 27.40 2.92 19.01
CA LYS A 47 26.66 1.97 19.86
C LYS A 47 25.17 2.29 19.87
N GLY A 48 24.81 3.58 19.90
CA GLY A 48 23.42 4.03 19.79
C GLY A 48 22.75 3.60 18.49
N LEU A 49 23.44 3.73 17.35
CA LEU A 49 22.93 3.31 16.05
C LEU A 49 22.72 1.79 16.00
N LYS A 50 23.70 1.00 16.48
CA LYS A 50 23.56 -0.46 16.56
C LYS A 50 22.36 -0.87 17.41
N LYS A 51 22.14 -0.21 18.54
CA LYS A 51 20.98 -0.44 19.42
C LYS A 51 19.66 -0.05 18.73
N ALA A 52 19.63 1.07 18.01
CA ALA A 52 18.46 1.49 17.25
C ALA A 52 18.11 0.52 16.11
N ILE A 53 19.10 0.00 15.38
CA ILE A 53 18.89 -1.01 14.32
C ILE A 53 18.33 -2.31 14.90
N LYS A 54 18.89 -2.77 16.03
CA LYS A 54 18.41 -3.96 16.73
C LYS A 54 16.94 -3.80 17.15
N MET A 55 16.63 -2.70 17.85
CA MET A 55 15.28 -2.38 18.30
C MET A 55 14.29 -2.26 17.12
N ARG A 56 14.68 -1.59 16.03
CA ARG A 56 13.84 -1.49 14.83
C ARG A 56 13.52 -2.87 14.26
N ASN A 57 14.51 -3.76 14.17
CA ASN A 57 14.30 -5.09 13.61
C ASN A 57 13.43 -5.97 14.52
N GLU A 58 13.55 -5.84 15.84
CA GLU A 58 12.70 -6.54 16.81
C GLU A 58 11.25 -6.09 16.67
N LEU A 59 10.99 -4.78 16.79
CA LEU A 59 9.66 -4.19 16.63
C LEU A 59 9.05 -4.48 15.26
N GLY A 60 9.86 -4.39 14.21
CA GLY A 60 9.41 -4.68 12.85
C GLY A 60 9.01 -6.14 12.65
N ARG A 61 9.78 -7.10 13.21
CA ARG A 61 9.42 -8.53 13.15
C ARG A 61 8.21 -8.87 14.01
N GLU A 62 8.07 -8.23 15.16
CA GLU A 62 6.91 -8.40 16.04
C GLU A 62 5.62 -7.94 15.34
N MET A 63 5.65 -6.77 14.70
CA MET A 63 4.47 -6.19 14.04
C MET A 63 4.18 -6.72 12.64
N TRP A 64 5.19 -7.12 11.87
CA TRP A 64 5.02 -7.50 10.45
C TRP A 64 5.36 -8.96 10.16
N GLY A 65 5.88 -9.70 11.14
CA GLY A 65 6.28 -11.09 10.99
C GLY A 65 7.17 -11.31 9.77
N GLN A 66 6.74 -12.21 8.90
CA GLN A 66 7.42 -12.56 7.65
C GLN A 66 7.51 -11.40 6.64
N HIS A 67 6.58 -10.43 6.69
CA HIS A 67 6.53 -9.31 5.75
C HIS A 67 7.57 -8.22 6.07
N TRP A 68 8.18 -8.24 7.26
CA TRP A 68 9.15 -7.22 7.69
C TRP A 68 10.32 -7.07 6.71
N ARG A 69 10.86 -8.18 6.20
CA ARG A 69 11.97 -8.15 5.23
C ARG A 69 11.59 -7.41 3.94
N ARG A 70 10.38 -7.66 3.44
CA ARG A 70 9.85 -7.02 2.23
C ARG A 70 9.68 -5.52 2.44
N ILE A 71 9.13 -5.13 3.60
CA ILE A 71 8.93 -3.73 3.97
C ILE A 71 10.25 -2.98 4.09
N LEU A 72 11.26 -3.62 4.67
CA LEU A 72 12.60 -3.03 4.79
C LEU A 72 13.32 -2.92 3.44
N LYS A 73 13.10 -3.87 2.53
CA LYS A 73 13.73 -3.88 1.19
C LYS A 73 13.09 -2.89 0.22
N ASP A 74 11.77 -2.77 0.22
CA ASP A 74 11.01 -1.97 -0.75
C ASP A 74 10.51 -0.64 -0.14
N PRO A 75 11.09 0.52 -0.54
CA PRO A 75 10.67 1.84 -0.05
C PRO A 75 9.24 2.20 -0.37
N TYR A 76 8.76 1.76 -1.54
CA TYR A 76 7.50 2.20 -2.11
C TYR A 76 6.37 1.20 -1.87
N LEU A 77 6.62 0.12 -1.12
CA LEU A 77 5.61 -0.91 -0.86
C LEU A 77 4.33 -0.30 -0.30
N MET A 78 4.43 0.44 0.82
CA MET A 78 3.28 1.05 1.49
C MET A 78 2.51 2.02 0.59
N THR A 79 3.22 2.78 -0.26
CA THR A 79 2.59 3.71 -1.22
C THR A 79 1.91 3.01 -2.40
N ARG A 80 2.31 1.77 -2.71
CA ARG A 80 1.75 0.97 -3.81
C ARG A 80 0.63 0.05 -3.35
N LEU A 81 0.54 -0.25 -2.06
CA LEU A 81 -0.51 -1.11 -1.52
C LEU A 81 -1.87 -0.41 -1.64
N PRO A 82 -2.86 -1.04 -2.31
CA PRO A 82 -4.20 -0.49 -2.37
C PRO A 82 -4.83 -0.46 -0.98
N HIS A 83 -5.61 0.57 -0.70
CA HIS A 83 -6.40 0.65 0.55
C HIS A 83 -7.62 -0.27 0.51
N SER A 84 -8.14 -0.57 -0.67
CA SER A 84 -9.28 -1.46 -0.88
C SER A 84 -9.14 -2.15 -2.23
N LEU A 85 -9.55 -3.41 -2.29
CA LEU A 85 -9.66 -4.21 -3.51
C LEU A 85 -11.13 -4.35 -3.95
N GLU A 86 -11.93 -3.33 -3.69
CA GLU A 86 -13.34 -3.29 -4.09
C GLU A 86 -13.56 -2.45 -5.36
N PRO A 87 -14.25 -3.00 -6.38
CA PRO A 87 -14.70 -2.22 -7.54
C PRO A 87 -15.62 -1.07 -7.13
N LYS A 88 -15.44 0.09 -7.75
CA LYS A 88 -16.29 1.27 -7.52
C LYS A 88 -17.40 1.33 -8.56
N ILE A 89 -18.56 1.88 -8.20
CA ILE A 89 -19.63 2.18 -9.16
C ILE A 89 -19.37 3.56 -9.75
N ILE A 90 -19.44 3.67 -11.07
CA ILE A 90 -19.39 4.93 -11.82
C ILE A 90 -20.58 5.00 -12.79
N TYR A 91 -20.99 6.21 -13.11
CA TYR A 91 -22.06 6.47 -14.08
C TYR A 91 -21.44 7.08 -15.33
N LYS A 92 -21.40 6.32 -16.42
CA LYS A 92 -20.85 6.79 -17.70
C LYS A 92 -21.94 7.42 -18.56
N PRO A 93 -21.72 8.60 -19.14
CA PRO A 93 -22.68 9.21 -20.04
C PRO A 93 -22.85 8.32 -21.28
N ARG A 94 -24.10 7.97 -21.58
CA ARG A 94 -24.48 7.31 -22.83
C ARG A 94 -25.75 8.00 -23.34
N PRO A 95 -25.63 9.22 -23.85
CA PRO A 95 -26.77 9.95 -24.38
C PRO A 95 -27.43 9.15 -25.51
N THR A 96 -28.74 9.06 -25.48
CA THR A 96 -29.57 8.54 -26.57
C THR A 96 -30.39 9.67 -27.18
N GLN A 97 -30.88 9.52 -28.41
CA GLN A 97 -31.72 10.56 -29.04
C GLN A 97 -32.93 10.93 -28.18
N ASP A 98 -33.53 9.94 -27.49
CA ASP A 98 -34.69 10.15 -26.61
C ASP A 98 -34.31 10.60 -25.18
N ASN A 99 -33.04 10.48 -24.78
CA ASN A 99 -32.59 10.84 -23.44
C ASN A 99 -31.13 11.31 -23.46
N PRO A 100 -30.90 12.62 -23.64
CA PRO A 100 -29.56 13.21 -23.68
C PRO A 100 -28.78 13.08 -22.36
N ASP A 101 -29.47 12.91 -21.22
CA ASP A 101 -28.86 12.83 -19.90
C ASP A 101 -28.65 11.38 -19.42
N CYS A 102 -28.91 10.38 -20.28
CA CYS A 102 -28.81 8.98 -19.91
C CYS A 102 -27.40 8.61 -19.45
N ARG A 103 -27.33 7.94 -18.29
CA ARG A 103 -26.07 7.43 -17.71
C ARG A 103 -26.18 5.95 -17.40
N ASP A 104 -25.16 5.21 -17.81
CA ASP A 104 -25.03 3.79 -17.51
C ASP A 104 -24.24 3.57 -16.23
N ALA A 105 -24.84 2.84 -15.29
CA ALA A 105 -24.13 2.33 -14.13
C ALA A 105 -23.12 1.24 -14.56
N CYS A 106 -21.86 1.42 -14.17
CA CYS A 106 -20.77 0.50 -14.45
C CYS A 106 -19.95 0.28 -13.18
N TYR A 107 -19.39 -0.92 -13.02
CA TYR A 107 -18.29 -1.13 -12.10
C TYR A 107 -16.97 -0.75 -12.77
N ILE A 108 -16.06 -0.14 -12.02
CA ILE A 108 -14.69 0.16 -12.42
C ILE A 108 -13.70 -0.36 -11.38
N ALA A 109 -12.68 -1.06 -11.88
CA ALA A 109 -11.45 -1.34 -11.16
C ALA A 109 -10.33 -0.53 -11.82
N ALA A 110 -9.54 0.21 -11.05
CA ALA A 110 -8.42 0.99 -11.56
C ALA A 110 -7.21 0.85 -10.64
N TRP A 111 -6.03 0.68 -11.23
CA TRP A 111 -4.79 0.49 -10.49
C TRP A 111 -3.59 1.08 -11.25
N ARG A 112 -2.50 1.30 -10.52
CA ARG A 112 -1.21 1.70 -11.08
C ARG A 112 -0.41 0.46 -11.41
N HIS A 113 0.14 0.42 -12.61
CA HIS A 113 1.04 -0.62 -13.07
C HIS A 113 2.40 0.01 -13.37
N TYR A 114 3.45 -0.54 -12.75
CA TYR A 114 4.81 -0.08 -12.94
C TYR A 114 5.53 -1.08 -13.86
N ASP A 115 6.09 -0.61 -14.96
CA ASP A 115 6.91 -1.45 -15.83
C ASP A 115 8.31 -1.70 -15.24
N GLU A 116 9.08 -2.59 -15.86
CA GLU A 116 10.46 -2.91 -15.44
C GLU A 116 11.40 -1.70 -15.44
N LYS A 117 11.05 -0.66 -16.21
CA LYS A 117 11.77 0.62 -16.29
C LYS A 117 11.27 1.65 -15.27
N GLY A 118 10.34 1.27 -14.38
CA GLY A 118 9.79 2.12 -13.33
C GLY A 118 8.71 3.12 -13.80
N ARG A 119 8.26 3.06 -15.06
CA ARG A 119 7.21 3.95 -15.57
C ARG A 119 5.85 3.52 -15.04
N CYS A 120 5.12 4.48 -14.47
CA CYS A 120 3.77 4.27 -13.96
C CYS A 120 2.74 4.47 -15.06
N THR A 121 1.96 3.43 -15.34
CA THR A 121 0.79 3.46 -16.23
C THR A 121 -0.48 3.23 -15.42
N PHE A 122 -1.54 3.96 -15.76
CA PHE A 122 -2.86 3.72 -15.17
C PHE A 122 -3.59 2.68 -16.00
N LYS A 123 -3.96 1.56 -15.37
CA LYS A 123 -4.82 0.53 -15.98
C LYS A 123 -6.19 0.58 -15.33
N SER A 124 -7.23 0.40 -16.13
CA SER A 124 -8.59 0.28 -15.63
C SER A 124 -9.39 -0.74 -16.43
N VAL A 125 -10.31 -1.41 -15.74
CA VAL A 125 -11.29 -2.32 -16.32
C VAL A 125 -12.67 -1.82 -15.92
N VAL A 126 -13.53 -1.62 -16.90
CA VAL A 126 -14.90 -1.15 -16.70
C VAL A 126 -15.87 -2.19 -17.22
N CYS A 127 -16.90 -2.50 -16.45
CA CYS A 127 -17.96 -3.42 -16.84
C CYS A 127 -19.34 -2.81 -16.58
N SER A 128 -20.20 -2.79 -17.60
CA SER A 128 -21.55 -2.25 -17.50
C SER A 128 -22.46 -3.19 -16.69
N ILE A 129 -23.19 -2.61 -15.74
CA ILE A 129 -24.19 -3.34 -14.94
C ILE A 129 -25.38 -3.71 -15.80
N ASN A 130 -25.86 -2.80 -16.66
CA ASN A 130 -27.00 -3.04 -17.53
C ASN A 130 -26.76 -4.20 -18.52
N LYS A 131 -25.52 -4.34 -19.03
CA LYS A 131 -25.17 -5.39 -20.00
C LYS A 131 -24.96 -6.78 -19.39
N HIS A 132 -24.38 -6.85 -18.20
CA HIS A 132 -23.92 -8.11 -17.61
C HIS A 132 -24.67 -8.52 -16.33
N GLY A 133 -25.51 -7.64 -15.79
CA GLY A 133 -26.07 -7.78 -14.44
C GLY A 133 -25.08 -7.33 -13.36
N LYS A 134 -25.62 -6.92 -12.21
CA LYS A 134 -24.84 -6.35 -11.09
C LYS A 134 -23.75 -7.29 -10.58
N LEU A 135 -24.10 -8.56 -10.34
CA LEU A 135 -23.18 -9.56 -9.80
C LEU A 135 -22.04 -9.86 -10.78
N ALA A 136 -22.35 -10.17 -12.05
CA ALA A 136 -21.31 -10.55 -13.00
C ALA A 136 -20.38 -9.37 -13.36
N ALA A 137 -20.93 -8.15 -13.44
CA ALA A 137 -20.11 -6.95 -13.64
C ALA A 137 -19.16 -6.70 -12.46
N TYR A 138 -19.64 -6.90 -11.23
CA TYR A 138 -18.82 -6.83 -10.02
C TYR A 138 -17.74 -7.91 -10.01
N THR A 139 -18.09 -9.19 -10.19
CA THR A 139 -17.13 -10.31 -10.16
C THR A 139 -16.04 -10.14 -11.23
N LYS A 140 -16.40 -9.72 -12.44
CA LYS A 140 -15.43 -9.51 -13.53
C LYS A 140 -14.43 -8.40 -13.21
N THR A 141 -14.91 -7.31 -12.62
CA THR A 141 -14.05 -6.18 -12.21
C THR A 141 -13.21 -6.50 -10.97
N LYS A 142 -13.78 -7.19 -9.97
CA LYS A 142 -13.07 -7.66 -8.77
C LYS A 142 -11.95 -8.63 -9.14
N LYS A 143 -12.22 -9.62 -10.01
CA LYS A 143 -11.19 -10.56 -10.49
C LYS A 143 -10.00 -9.86 -11.15
N ALA A 144 -10.26 -8.85 -11.99
CA ALA A 144 -9.19 -8.09 -12.64
C ALA A 144 -8.34 -7.32 -11.62
N LEU A 145 -8.96 -6.78 -10.57
CA LEU A 145 -8.29 -6.04 -9.51
C LEU A 145 -7.46 -6.97 -8.61
N LEU A 146 -8.00 -8.14 -8.26
CA LEU A 146 -7.28 -9.17 -7.50
C LEU A 146 -6.04 -9.68 -8.26
N GLU A 147 -6.18 -9.99 -9.55
CA GLU A 147 -5.07 -10.44 -10.40
C GLU A 147 -3.98 -9.37 -10.51
N ALA A 148 -4.37 -8.10 -10.63
CA ALA A 148 -3.43 -6.98 -10.69
C ALA A 148 -2.59 -6.81 -9.40
N HIS A 149 -3.11 -7.28 -8.26
CA HIS A 149 -2.48 -7.14 -6.95
C HIS A 149 -2.08 -8.49 -6.34
N LYS A 150 -1.99 -9.57 -7.14
CA LYS A 150 -1.70 -10.93 -6.65
C LYS A 150 -0.47 -11.03 -5.77
N ASP A 151 0.59 -10.31 -6.12
CA ASP A 151 1.87 -10.32 -5.38
C ASP A 151 1.76 -9.61 -4.02
N CYS A 152 0.66 -8.91 -3.75
CA CYS A 152 0.41 -8.14 -2.54
C CYS A 152 -0.75 -8.70 -1.71
N LEU A 153 -1.43 -9.78 -2.15
CA LEU A 153 -2.60 -10.30 -1.45
C LEU A 153 -2.26 -10.73 -0.02
N ASP A 154 -1.14 -11.45 0.17
CA ASP A 154 -0.74 -11.94 1.50
C ASP A 154 -0.57 -10.80 2.51
N ILE A 155 0.11 -9.71 2.11
CA ILE A 155 0.33 -8.56 3.00
C ILE A 155 -0.97 -7.78 3.22
N LEU A 156 -1.88 -7.74 2.24
CA LEU A 156 -3.18 -7.09 2.40
C LEU A 156 -4.11 -7.86 3.34
N VAL A 157 -4.07 -9.20 3.28
CA VAL A 157 -4.74 -10.07 4.26
C VAL A 157 -4.15 -9.87 5.65
N TYR A 158 -2.82 -9.83 5.75
CA TYR A 158 -2.12 -9.57 7.01
C TYR A 158 -2.50 -8.23 7.65
N MET A 159 -2.68 -7.19 6.82
CA MET A 159 -3.14 -5.88 7.27
C MET A 159 -4.64 -5.81 7.57
N GLY A 160 -5.40 -6.88 7.34
CA GLY A 160 -6.87 -6.88 7.49
C GLY A 160 -7.61 -6.03 6.46
N ARG A 161 -6.94 -5.59 5.38
CA ARG A 161 -7.55 -4.81 4.29
C ARG A 161 -8.29 -5.68 3.28
N LEU A 162 -8.06 -6.98 3.32
CA LEU A 162 -8.72 -7.98 2.51
C LEU A 162 -9.12 -9.15 3.40
N ASN A 163 -10.38 -9.56 3.35
CA ASN A 163 -10.79 -10.77 4.06
C ASN A 163 -10.34 -12.00 3.25
N SER A 164 -9.87 -13.04 3.92
CA SER A 164 -9.52 -14.31 3.25
C SER A 164 -10.70 -14.95 2.53
N ILE A 165 -11.94 -14.58 2.90
CA ILE A 165 -13.18 -14.99 2.23
C ILE A 165 -13.28 -14.38 0.83
N ASP A 166 -12.76 -13.16 0.62
CA ASP A 166 -12.79 -12.47 -0.68
C ASP A 166 -11.83 -13.08 -1.72
N LEU A 167 -10.99 -14.03 -1.29
CA LEU A 167 -10.01 -14.74 -2.12
C LEU A 167 -10.50 -16.12 -2.61
N LYS A 168 -11.62 -16.61 -2.07
CA LYS A 168 -12.20 -17.93 -2.42
C LYS A 168 -13.23 -17.84 -3.54
#